data_AF-A0A6L7MV42-F1
#
_entry.id   AF-A0A6L7MV42-F1
#
_cell.length_a   1.000
_cell.length_b   1.000
_cell.length_c   1.000
_cell.angle_alpha   90.00
_cell.angle_beta   90.00
_cell.angle_gamma   90.00
#
_symmetry.space_group_name_H-M   'P 1'
#
loop_
_entity.id
_entity.type
_entity.pdbx_description
1 polymer ?
#
loop_
_entity_poly.entity_id
_entity_poly.type
_entity_poly.pdbx_seq_one_letter_code
_entity_poly.pdbx_strand_id
1 'polypeptide(L)' 'MKLLLRSTHVVRLVSLALMLLAGAGVAADYQDDWGPAVGSAMPAIDAPDHTGAPRALADLTGAKGLLLFVNRSADW' A
#
# COMPACT_ATOMS: atom_id res chain seq x y z
N MET A 1 28.87 47.29 5.04
CA MET A 1 28.77 45.99 4.33
C MET A 1 28.97 44.80 5.27
N LYS A 2 28.26 44.72 6.41
CA LYS A 2 28.26 43.56 7.32
C LYS A 2 26.84 42.99 7.58
N LEU A 3 25.81 43.72 7.14
CA LEU A 3 24.40 43.34 7.30
C LEU A 3 23.93 42.31 6.24
N LEU A 4 24.52 42.35 5.03
CA LEU A 4 24.21 41.42 3.94
C LEU A 4 24.81 40.02 4.14
N LEU A 5 25.91 39.89 4.89
CA LEU A 5 26.56 38.59 5.17
C LEU A 5 25.82 37.77 6.24
N ARG A 6 25.07 38.41 7.16
CA ARG A 6 24.24 37.70 8.16
C ARG A 6 23.02 37.01 7.54
N SER A 7 22.52 37.56 6.43
CA SER A 7 21.34 37.06 5.72
C SER A 7 21.58 35.71 5.04
N THR A 8 22.75 35.51 4.43
CA THR A 8 23.05 34.28 3.68
C THR A 8 23.14 33.05 4.56
N HIS A 9 23.66 33.16 5.79
CA HIS A 9 23.70 32.05 6.73
C HIS A 9 22.30 31.68 7.26
N VAL A 10 21.46 32.69 7.55
CA VAL A 10 20.07 32.46 7.98
C VAL A 10 19.25 31.82 6.86
N VAL A 11 19.37 32.32 5.62
CA VAL A 11 18.70 31.73 4.46
C VAL A 11 19.15 30.29 4.25
N ARG A 12 20.46 29.98 4.34
CA ARG A 12 20.97 28.61 4.21
C ARG A 12 20.45 27.67 5.31
N LEU A 13 20.37 28.15 6.55
CA LEU A 13 19.83 27.36 7.66
C LEU A 13 18.34 27.09 7.49
N VAL A 14 17.57 28.07 7.02
CA VAL A 14 16.15 27.91 6.71
C VAL A 14 15.95 26.95 5.54
N SER A 15 16.75 27.05 4.47
CA SER A 15 16.68 26.12 3.34
C SER A 15 17.04 24.69 3.74
N LEU A 16 18.06 24.51 4.58
CA LEU A 16 18.44 23.19 5.10
C LEU A 16 17.36 22.62 6.01
N ALA A 17 16.75 23.43 6.88
CA ALA A 17 15.63 23.02 7.72
C ALA A 17 14.42 22.59 6.87
N LEU A 18 14.07 23.34 5.81
CA LEU A 18 13.01 22.95 4.88
C LEU A 18 13.31 21.63 4.16
N MET A 19 14.56 21.40 3.72
CA MET A 19 14.96 20.14 3.09
C MET A 19 14.84 18.96 4.06
N LEU A 20 15.21 19.13 5.33
CA LEU A 20 15.09 18.08 6.35
C LEU A 20 13.63 17.76 6.69
N LEU A 21 12.75 18.77 6.71
CA LEU A 21 11.31 18.61 6.91
C LEU A 21 10.62 17.92 5.72
N ALA A 22 11.11 18.12 4.50
CA ALA A 22 10.56 17.50 3.29
C ALA A 22 10.88 15.99 3.18
N GLY A 23 11.95 15.52 3.82
CA GLY A 23 12.40 14.12 3.72
C GLY A 23 11.67 13.12 4.62
N ALA A 24 10.87 13.59 5.60
CA ALA A 24 10.29 12.73 6.64
C ALA A 24 8.91 12.14 6.28
N GLY A 25 8.40 12.36 5.07
CA GLY A 25 6.97 12.22 4.78
C GLY A 25 6.49 11.03 3.93
N VAL A 26 7.34 10.10 3.46
CA VAL A 26 6.89 9.08 2.48
C VAL A 26 7.37 7.66 2.78
N ALA A 27 7.36 7.24 4.05
CA ALA A 27 7.38 5.81 4.37
C ALA A 27 6.06 5.49 5.07
N ALA A 28 4.96 5.54 4.33
CA ALA A 28 3.75 4.88 4.77
C ALA A 28 4.08 3.38 4.79
N ASP A 29 3.95 2.74 5.95
CA ASP A 29 3.95 1.28 6.07
C ASP A 29 2.77 0.77 5.23
N TYR A 30 3.04 0.55 3.95
CA TYR A 30 2.04 0.18 2.96
C TYR A 30 1.56 -1.26 3.19
N GLN A 31 2.20 -2.03 4.06
CA GLN A 31 2.00 -3.47 4.23
C GLN A 31 0.70 -3.86 4.95
N ASP A 32 0.22 -3.03 5.89
CA ASP A 32 -0.85 -3.42 6.81
C ASP A 32 -2.24 -3.49 6.13
N ASP A 33 -2.42 -2.85 4.98
CA ASP A 33 -3.71 -2.75 4.27
C ASP A 33 -3.88 -3.77 3.11
N TRP A 34 -2.92 -4.67 2.88
CA TRP A 34 -2.93 -5.59 1.72
C TRP A 34 -3.82 -6.83 1.89
N GLY A 35 -4.72 -6.80 2.86
CA GLY A 35 -5.64 -7.90 3.08
C GLY A 35 -6.57 -7.65 4.26
N PRO A 36 -7.50 -8.58 4.50
CA PRO A 36 -8.34 -8.53 5.68
C PRO A 36 -7.49 -8.53 6.94
N ALA A 37 -7.90 -7.77 7.95
CA ALA A 37 -7.23 -7.75 9.24
C ALA A 37 -7.11 -9.16 9.84
N VAL A 38 -6.03 -9.41 10.59
CA VAL A 38 -5.86 -10.71 11.28
C VAL A 38 -7.04 -10.98 12.20
N GLY A 39 -7.61 -12.18 12.11
CA GLY A 39 -8.79 -12.58 12.88
C GLY A 39 -10.13 -12.13 12.29
N SER A 40 -10.14 -11.38 11.19
CA SER A 40 -11.37 -11.10 10.44
C SER A 40 -11.85 -12.34 9.69
N ALA A 41 -13.17 -12.41 9.45
CA ALA A 41 -13.73 -13.45 8.60
C ALA A 41 -13.22 -13.26 7.16
N MET A 42 -12.93 -14.37 6.47
CA MET A 42 -12.54 -14.31 5.07
C MET A 42 -13.69 -13.72 4.24
N PRO A 43 -13.43 -12.73 3.37
CA PRO A 43 -14.44 -12.20 2.46
C PRO A 43 -15.02 -13.31 1.59
N ALA A 44 -16.28 -13.15 1.19
CA ALA A 44 -16.88 -14.01 0.18
C ALA A 44 -16.04 -13.93 -1.10
N ILE A 45 -15.69 -15.10 -1.65
CA ILE A 45 -15.08 -15.20 -2.98
C ILE A 45 -16.24 -15.41 -3.95
N ASP A 46 -16.73 -14.30 -4.49
CA ASP A 46 -17.75 -14.27 -5.53
C ASP A 46 -17.40 -13.23 -6.61
N ALA A 47 -17.75 -13.54 -7.86
CA ALA A 47 -17.55 -12.67 -9.01
C ALA A 47 -18.38 -13.14 -10.22
N PRO A 48 -18.73 -12.25 -11.16
CA PRO A 48 -19.23 -12.67 -12.47
C PRO A 48 -18.18 -13.47 -13.24
N ASP A 49 -18.59 -14.56 -13.89
CA ASP A 49 -17.75 -15.28 -14.83
C ASP A 49 -17.64 -14.56 -16.19
N HIS A 50 -16.94 -15.17 -17.15
CA HIS A 50 -16.76 -14.62 -18.49
C HIS A 50 -18.06 -14.38 -19.29
N THR A 51 -19.18 -14.94 -18.83
CA THR A 51 -20.52 -14.73 -19.42
C THR A 51 -21.35 -13.70 -18.65
N GLY A 52 -20.81 -13.18 -17.54
CA GLY A 52 -21.51 -12.29 -16.62
C GLY A 52 -22.37 -13.02 -15.59
N ALA A 53 -22.35 -14.36 -15.55
CA ALA A 53 -23.11 -15.12 -14.57
C ALA A 53 -22.40 -15.07 -13.21
N PRO A 54 -23.11 -14.75 -12.11
CA PRO A 54 -22.50 -14.74 -10.78
C PRO A 54 -22.02 -16.14 -10.40
N ARG A 55 -20.79 -16.23 -9.88
CA ARG A 55 -20.20 -17.44 -9.32
C ARG A 55 -19.68 -17.17 -7.93
N ALA A 56 -19.88 -18.12 -7.03
CA ALA A 56 -19.27 -18.16 -5.72
C ALA A 56 -18.22 -19.29 -5.65
N LEU A 57 -17.40 -19.30 -4.59
CA LEU A 57 -16.41 -20.35 -4.36
C LEU A 57 -17.00 -21.78 -4.42
N ALA A 58 -18.24 -21.94 -3.95
CA ALA A 58 -18.95 -23.22 -3.96
C ALA A 58 -19.26 -23.74 -5.38
N ASP A 59 -19.38 -22.85 -6.36
CA ASP A 59 -19.61 -23.21 -7.76
C ASP A 59 -18.33 -23.75 -8.43
N LEU A 60 -17.16 -23.44 -7.85
CA LEU A 60 -15.85 -23.88 -8.37
C LEU A 60 -15.47 -25.29 -7.88
N THR A 61 -16.18 -25.83 -6.88
CA THR A 61 -15.97 -27.19 -6.38
C THR A 61 -16.68 -28.23 -7.26
N GLY A 62 -15.94 -29.25 -7.69
CA GLY A 62 -16.48 -30.39 -8.47
C GLY A 62 -16.19 -31.75 -7.85
N ALA A 63 -16.47 -32.83 -8.58
CA ALA A 63 -16.26 -34.22 -8.12
C ALA A 63 -14.80 -34.56 -7.73
N LYS A 64 -13.84 -33.73 -8.15
CA LYS A 64 -12.41 -33.87 -7.83
C LYS A 64 -11.93 -32.88 -6.77
N GLY A 65 -12.84 -32.12 -6.16
CA GLY A 65 -12.51 -31.04 -5.24
C GLY A 65 -12.00 -29.78 -5.93
N LEU A 66 -11.51 -28.84 -5.13
CA LEU A 66 -10.96 -27.55 -5.54
C LEU A 66 -9.61 -27.34 -4.86
N LEU A 67 -8.60 -26.94 -5.62
CA LEU A 67 -7.35 -26.40 -5.09
C LEU A 67 -7.39 -24.88 -5.25
N LEU A 68 -7.52 -24.16 -4.14
CA LEU A 68 -7.40 -22.71 -4.12
C LEU A 68 -5.97 -22.33 -3.73
N PHE A 69 -5.23 -21.72 -4.66
CA PHE A 69 -3.90 -21.21 -4.42
C PHE A 69 -3.93 -19.68 -4.40
N VAL A 70 -3.64 -19.10 -3.24
CA VAL A 70 -3.53 -17.65 -3.06
C VAL A 70 -2.06 -17.33 -2.86
N ASN A 71 -1.51 -16.49 -3.73
CA ASN A 71 -0.13 -16.01 -3.63
C ASN A 71 -0.14 -14.50 -3.49
N ARG A 72 0.63 -13.99 -2.52
CA ARG A 72 1.01 -12.58 -2.45
C ARG A 72 2.38 -12.45 -3.11
N SER A 73 2.43 -11.95 -4.35
CA SER A 73 3.72 -11.56 -4.94
C SER A 73 4.24 -10.34 -4.17
N ALA A 74 5.21 -10.55 -3.29
CA ALA A 74 6.05 -9.46 -2.85
C ALA A 74 6.91 -9.06 -4.04
N ASP A 75 6.62 -7.90 -4.65
CA ASP A 75 7.63 -7.25 -5.48
C ASP A 75 8.77 -6.86 -4.53
N TRP A 76 9.99 -7.27 -4.89
CA TRP A 76 11.19 -7.24 -4.05
C TRP A 76 11.98 -5.95 -4.27
#